data_AF-A0AAN9KVV8-F1
#
_entry.id   AF-A0AAN9KVV8-F1
#
_cell.length_a   1.000
_cell.length_b   1.000
_cell.length_c   1.000
_cell.angle_alpha   90.00
_cell.angle_beta   90.00
_cell.angle_gamma   90.00
#
_symmetry.space_group_name_H-M   'P 1'
#
loop_
_entity.id
_entity.type
_entity.pdbx_description
1 polymer ?
#
loop_
_entity_poly.entity_id
_entity_poly.type
_entity_poly.pdbx_seq_one_letter_code
_entity_poly.pdbx_strand_id
1 'polypeptide(L)'
;MATAAASTTFSLLHSTTTSSSSSTTSPSRLRLTSAFRVRPLRGFAAADPLLAVTVAARVGRVRERKGARLEVSMAKKSVGDLGASDLKGKKVFVRADLNVPLDDNQNITDDTRIRAAIPTIQYLIKNGAKVILSSHLGRPKGVTPKYSLAPLVPRLSELIGLQVVKADDSIGPEVEKLVSSLPDGGVLLLENVRFYKEEEKNDPEHAKKLASLADLFVNDAFGTAHRAHASTEGVTKYLKPSVAGFLLQKELDYLVGAVSSPKRPFAAIVGGSKVSSKIGVIESLLEKVDILLLGGGMIFTFYKAQGLSVGSSLVEEDKLDLATSLLAKAKEKGVSLLLPSDVVIADKFAPDANSKVVPASAIPDGWMGLDIGPDSVKSFSEALDTTQTIIWNGPMGVFEFDKFAVGTEAIAKKLADLSGKGVTTIIGGGDSVAAVEKVGVANVMSHISTGGGASLELLEGKELPGVIALDEATPVAV
;
A
#
# COMPACT_ATOMS: atom_id res chain seq x y z
N MET A 1 4.05 -42.22 34.93
CA MET A 1 3.53 -43.54 34.49
C MET A 1 3.31 -43.48 32.99
N ALA A 2 3.67 -44.57 32.32
CA ALA A 2 3.93 -44.68 30.90
C ALA A 2 2.70 -44.62 29.98
N THR A 3 2.99 -44.32 28.71
CA THR A 3 2.48 -44.89 27.43
C THR A 3 2.17 -43.78 26.42
N ALA A 4 2.42 -43.88 25.12
CA ALA A 4 3.32 -44.70 24.31
C ALA A 4 3.36 -44.02 22.91
N ALA A 5 4.50 -44.16 22.22
CA ALA A 5 4.75 -43.63 20.89
C ALA A 5 4.02 -44.41 19.77
N ALA A 6 3.74 -43.74 18.65
CA ALA A 6 3.63 -44.38 17.34
C ALA A 6 4.03 -43.38 16.23
N SER A 7 5.18 -43.64 15.62
CA SER A 7 5.66 -43.05 14.37
C SER A 7 5.00 -43.72 13.17
N THR A 8 4.71 -42.97 12.11
CA THR A 8 4.46 -43.54 10.78
C THR A 8 5.21 -42.74 9.72
N THR A 9 6.23 -43.39 9.19
CA THR A 9 7.09 -43.06 8.07
C THR A 9 6.29 -43.13 6.77
N PHE A 10 6.43 -42.16 5.86
CA PHE A 10 5.97 -42.29 4.47
C PHE A 10 7.15 -42.20 3.51
N SER A 11 7.22 -43.19 2.63
CA SER A 11 8.30 -43.54 1.73
C SER A 11 8.38 -42.62 0.51
N LEU A 12 9.61 -42.26 0.15
CA LEU A 12 10.01 -41.79 -1.18
C LEU A 12 9.83 -42.90 -2.21
N LEU A 13 9.32 -42.56 -3.40
CA LEU A 13 9.40 -43.39 -4.60
C LEU A 13 10.10 -42.57 -5.69
N HIS A 14 11.27 -43.06 -6.10
CA HIS A 14 11.97 -42.69 -7.31
C HIS A 14 11.21 -43.23 -8.53
N SER A 15 11.10 -42.43 -9.58
CA SER A 15 10.94 -42.94 -10.95
C SER A 15 12.02 -42.32 -11.84
N THR A 16 12.92 -43.18 -12.27
CA THR A 16 13.90 -42.98 -13.32
C THR A 16 13.25 -43.17 -14.69
N THR A 17 13.47 -42.27 -15.64
CA THR A 17 13.48 -42.63 -17.08
C THR A 17 14.28 -41.61 -17.90
N THR A 18 15.43 -42.10 -18.37
CA THR A 18 15.96 -42.02 -19.75
C THR A 18 16.21 -40.66 -20.42
N SER A 19 17.51 -40.40 -20.56
CA SER A 19 18.19 -39.58 -21.56
C SER A 19 17.96 -40.07 -23.01
N SER A 20 17.82 -39.14 -23.95
CA SER A 20 18.28 -39.31 -25.33
C SER A 20 18.82 -38.00 -25.89
N SER A 21 19.95 -38.13 -26.56
CA SER A 21 20.84 -37.10 -27.10
C SER A 21 20.61 -36.86 -28.59
N SER A 22 21.30 -35.82 -29.11
CA SER A 22 21.51 -35.42 -30.53
C SER A 22 20.49 -34.41 -31.07
N SER A 23 20.85 -33.38 -31.84
CA SER A 23 22.11 -32.97 -32.47
C SER A 23 22.04 -31.49 -32.89
N THR A 24 23.23 -30.91 -32.98
CA THR A 24 23.67 -29.69 -33.69
C THR A 24 22.87 -29.26 -34.93
N THR A 25 22.64 -27.95 -35.09
CA THR A 25 23.06 -27.14 -36.27
C THR A 25 22.70 -25.65 -36.12
N SER A 26 23.72 -24.79 -36.24
CA SER A 26 23.67 -23.41 -36.76
C SER A 26 24.32 -23.45 -38.16
N PRO A 27 24.12 -22.51 -39.11
CA PRO A 27 24.26 -21.05 -38.98
C PRO A 27 23.18 -20.29 -39.82
N SER A 28 23.12 -18.98 -40.08
CA SER A 28 24.10 -17.91 -40.31
C SER A 28 23.35 -16.57 -40.45
N ARG A 29 24.05 -15.46 -40.23
CA ARG A 29 23.61 -14.07 -40.46
C ARG A 29 23.62 -13.74 -41.97
N LEU A 30 22.71 -12.86 -42.40
CA LEU A 30 22.97 -11.94 -43.52
C LEU A 30 22.13 -10.64 -43.40
N ARG A 31 22.86 -9.52 -43.37
CA ARG A 31 22.38 -8.14 -43.61
C ARG A 31 22.59 -7.84 -45.11
N LEU A 32 21.73 -7.01 -45.72
CA LEU A 32 22.07 -5.96 -46.72
C LEU A 32 20.76 -5.18 -47.07
N THR A 33 20.61 -3.91 -46.67
CA THR A 33 20.79 -2.64 -47.42
C THR A 33 19.80 -2.33 -48.58
N SER A 34 19.00 -1.27 -48.34
CA SER A 34 18.56 -0.15 -49.22
C SER A 34 18.58 -0.28 -50.75
N ALA A 35 17.50 0.18 -51.42
CA ALA A 35 17.43 1.51 -52.07
C ALA A 35 16.11 1.72 -52.86
N PHE A 36 15.59 2.94 -52.76
CA PHE A 36 14.42 3.49 -53.48
C PHE A 36 14.74 3.90 -54.93
N ARG A 37 13.76 3.79 -55.85
CA ARG A 37 13.39 4.83 -56.84
C ARG A 37 12.25 4.41 -57.76
N VAL A 38 11.22 5.25 -57.92
CA VAL A 38 10.41 5.36 -59.16
C VAL A 38 10.00 6.82 -59.41
N ARG A 39 10.09 7.24 -60.68
CA ARG A 39 9.80 8.56 -61.29
C ARG A 39 8.32 8.68 -61.78
N PRO A 40 7.80 9.89 -62.08
CA PRO A 40 6.36 10.16 -62.35
C PRO A 40 6.00 10.62 -63.79
N LEU A 41 4.69 10.95 -63.99
CA LEU A 41 3.99 11.72 -65.07
C LEU A 41 3.32 10.86 -66.19
N ARG A 42 2.16 11.16 -66.82
CA ARG A 42 1.37 12.41 -67.07
C ARG A 42 0.02 12.13 -67.80
N GLY A 43 -0.97 13.05 -67.72
CA GLY A 43 -2.00 13.39 -68.75
C GLY A 43 -3.40 12.74 -68.63
N PHE A 44 -4.58 13.33 -68.92
CA PHE A 44 -5.05 14.58 -69.55
C PHE A 44 -6.57 14.84 -69.26
N ALA A 45 -6.98 16.13 -69.22
CA ALA A 45 -8.25 16.85 -69.62
C ALA A 45 -9.66 16.19 -69.59
N ALA A 46 -10.84 16.86 -69.45
CA ALA A 46 -11.35 18.21 -69.13
C ALA A 46 -12.92 18.19 -69.06
N ALA A 47 -13.56 19.32 -68.69
CA ALA A 47 -15.02 19.69 -68.67
C ALA A 47 -15.80 19.40 -67.36
N ASP A 48 -16.66 20.25 -66.77
CA ASP A 48 -17.14 21.65 -66.90
C ASP A 48 -17.76 22.02 -65.51
N PRO A 49 -17.83 23.30 -65.07
CA PRO A 49 -18.17 23.71 -63.71
C PRO A 49 -19.67 24.01 -63.53
N LEU A 50 -20.12 24.01 -62.28
CA LEU A 50 -21.48 24.37 -61.80
C LEU A 50 -22.50 23.21 -61.75
N LEU A 51 -22.28 22.28 -60.82
CA LEU A 51 -23.37 21.86 -59.95
C LEU A 51 -22.88 21.83 -58.50
N ALA A 52 -23.55 22.65 -57.71
CA ALA A 52 -23.25 22.96 -56.33
C ALA A 52 -23.74 21.86 -55.39
N VAL A 53 -23.00 21.69 -54.28
CA VAL A 53 -23.52 21.39 -52.94
C VAL A 53 -24.21 20.03 -52.79
N THR A 54 -23.47 19.04 -52.27
CA THR A 54 -23.66 18.36 -50.96
C THR A 54 -22.91 17.02 -51.01
N VAL A 55 -22.16 16.69 -49.95
CA VAL A 55 -21.45 15.40 -49.71
C VAL A 55 -20.16 15.19 -50.51
N ALA A 56 -19.03 15.64 -49.95
CA ALA A 56 -17.72 15.05 -50.24
C ALA A 56 -16.96 14.85 -48.94
N ALA A 57 -17.20 13.68 -48.36
CA ALA A 57 -16.30 13.07 -47.42
C ALA A 57 -14.96 12.73 -48.10
N ARG A 58 -13.96 12.52 -47.25
CA ARG A 58 -12.69 11.82 -47.50
C ARG A 58 -11.50 12.62 -48.06
N VAL A 59 -10.57 12.79 -47.12
CA VAL A 59 -9.12 12.59 -47.20
C VAL A 59 -8.29 13.87 -47.32
N GLY A 60 -7.59 14.16 -46.21
CA GLY A 60 -6.20 14.64 -46.29
C GLY A 60 -5.92 16.00 -45.67
N ARG A 61 -5.82 16.05 -44.32
CA ARG A 61 -4.77 16.79 -43.58
C ARG A 61 -4.94 16.59 -42.07
N VAL A 62 -4.53 15.40 -41.60
CA VAL A 62 -4.18 15.24 -40.18
C VAL A 62 -2.76 15.77 -40.04
N ARG A 63 -2.66 17.01 -39.57
CA ARG A 63 -1.41 17.55 -39.03
C ARG A 63 -1.28 16.95 -37.64
N GLU A 64 -0.28 16.09 -37.44
CA GLU A 64 0.06 15.50 -36.14
C GLU A 64 0.13 16.60 -35.07
N ARG A 65 -0.90 16.66 -34.23
CA ARG A 65 -0.76 17.24 -32.90
C ARG A 65 -0.03 16.20 -32.08
N LYS A 66 1.22 16.50 -31.73
CA LYS A 66 1.98 15.79 -30.69
C LYS A 66 1.03 15.50 -29.53
N GLY A 67 0.90 14.21 -29.21
CA GLY A 67 0.04 13.74 -28.15
C GLY A 67 0.36 14.47 -26.85
N ALA A 68 -0.61 15.22 -26.34
CA ALA A 68 -0.70 15.45 -24.92
C ALA A 68 -0.87 14.07 -24.30
N ARG A 69 0.17 13.59 -23.63
CA ARG A 69 0.04 12.45 -22.72
C ARG A 69 -0.93 12.95 -21.65
N LEU A 70 -2.18 12.50 -21.69
CA LEU A 70 -3.10 12.64 -20.58
C LEU A 70 -2.41 11.95 -19.41
N GLU A 71 -1.75 12.71 -18.54
CA GLU A 71 -1.51 12.26 -17.18
C GLU A 71 -2.89 12.05 -16.60
N VAL A 72 -3.30 10.78 -16.52
CA VAL A 72 -4.46 10.40 -15.72
C VAL A 72 -4.07 10.76 -14.29
N SER A 73 -4.55 11.90 -13.82
CA SER A 73 -4.43 12.26 -12.42
C SER A 73 -5.14 11.19 -11.63
N MET A 74 -4.47 10.52 -10.70
CA MET A 74 -5.09 9.64 -9.68
C MET A 74 -5.94 10.43 -8.68
N ALA A 75 -6.40 11.64 -9.05
CA ALA A 75 -7.28 12.46 -8.27
C ALA A 75 -8.68 11.83 -8.33
N LYS A 76 -9.05 11.11 -7.28
CA LYS A 76 -10.38 10.53 -7.14
C LYS A 76 -11.33 11.56 -6.54
N LYS A 77 -12.60 11.49 -6.95
CA LYS A 77 -13.66 12.27 -6.31
C LYS A 77 -13.74 11.86 -4.83
N SER A 78 -13.87 12.84 -3.95
CA SER A 78 -13.99 12.66 -2.51
C SER A 78 -15.42 12.91 -2.03
N VAL A 79 -15.74 12.41 -0.85
CA VAL A 79 -16.98 12.73 -0.12
C VAL A 79 -17.13 14.24 0.09
N GLY A 80 -16.01 14.98 0.19
CA GLY A 80 -16.02 16.45 0.26
C GLY A 80 -16.55 17.14 -1.00
N ASP A 81 -16.57 16.45 -2.14
CA ASP A 81 -17.15 16.94 -3.39
C ASP A 81 -18.67 16.70 -3.50
N LEU A 82 -19.28 16.12 -2.46
CA LEU A 82 -20.73 15.88 -2.37
C LEU A 82 -21.34 16.85 -1.38
N GLY A 83 -22.28 17.67 -1.84
CA GLY A 83 -22.99 18.64 -1.01
C GLY A 83 -24.22 18.06 -0.32
N ALA A 84 -24.89 18.88 0.50
CA ALA A 84 -26.13 18.49 1.17
C ALA A 84 -27.23 18.04 0.18
N SER A 85 -27.29 18.62 -1.02
CA SER A 85 -28.24 18.21 -2.07
C SER A 85 -27.98 16.79 -2.58
N ASP A 86 -26.73 16.34 -2.54
CA ASP A 86 -26.33 15.00 -2.98
C ASP A 86 -26.53 13.94 -1.89
N LEU A 87 -26.52 14.36 -0.62
CA LEU A 87 -26.43 13.46 0.54
C LEU A 87 -27.70 13.38 1.40
N LYS A 88 -28.50 14.44 1.47
CA LYS A 88 -29.65 14.49 2.39
C LYS A 88 -30.68 13.41 2.07
N GLY A 89 -31.00 12.59 3.07
CA GLY A 89 -31.93 11.47 2.97
C GLY A 89 -31.41 10.27 2.17
N LYS A 90 -30.20 10.35 1.59
CA LYS A 90 -29.59 9.25 0.84
C LYS A 90 -29.00 8.21 1.78
N LYS A 91 -29.15 6.95 1.39
CA LYS A 91 -28.49 5.81 2.02
C LYS A 91 -27.08 5.70 1.45
N VAL A 92 -26.08 5.80 2.31
CA VAL A 92 -24.67 5.81 1.91
C VAL A 92 -24.01 4.54 2.44
N PHE A 93 -23.57 3.67 1.53
CA PHE A 93 -22.74 2.53 1.89
C PHE A 93 -21.30 3.03 2.11
N VAL A 94 -20.84 2.99 3.35
CA VAL A 94 -19.49 3.40 3.72
C VAL A 94 -18.67 2.16 4.01
N ARG A 95 -17.60 1.95 3.23
CA ARG A 95 -16.61 0.94 3.55
C ARG A 95 -15.52 1.57 4.41
N ALA A 96 -15.50 1.24 5.70
CA ALA A 96 -14.48 1.70 6.64
C ALA A 96 -13.52 0.55 7.00
N ASP A 97 -12.28 0.88 7.38
CA ASP A 97 -11.35 -0.08 7.98
C ASP A 97 -11.49 -0.04 9.50
N LEU A 98 -12.39 -0.86 10.04
CA LEU A 98 -12.59 -1.02 11.49
C LEU A 98 -11.95 -2.30 12.03
N ASN A 99 -10.94 -2.83 11.34
CA ASN A 99 -10.24 -4.03 11.80
C ASN A 99 -9.28 -3.68 12.95
N VAL A 100 -9.80 -3.58 14.17
CA VAL A 100 -9.05 -3.22 15.38
C VAL A 100 -8.58 -4.45 16.16
N PRO A 101 -7.45 -4.37 16.88
CA PRO A 101 -7.07 -5.41 17.82
C PRO A 101 -8.04 -5.45 19.01
N LEU A 102 -8.45 -6.67 19.37
CA LEU A 102 -9.28 -6.95 20.55
C LEU A 102 -8.51 -7.87 21.50
N ASP A 103 -8.64 -7.63 22.81
CA ASP A 103 -8.15 -8.56 23.83
C ASP A 103 -9.05 -9.80 23.95
N ASP A 104 -8.68 -10.74 24.83
CA ASP A 104 -9.45 -11.97 25.06
C ASP A 104 -10.88 -11.72 25.62
N ASN A 105 -11.12 -10.54 26.20
CA ASN A 105 -12.41 -10.10 26.71
C ASN A 105 -13.21 -9.27 25.67
N GLN A 106 -12.73 -9.19 24.43
CA GLN A 106 -13.28 -8.37 23.34
C GLN A 106 -13.23 -6.85 23.58
N ASN A 107 -12.35 -6.37 24.45
CA ASN A 107 -12.09 -4.94 24.58
C ASN A 107 -11.16 -4.47 23.46
N ILE A 108 -11.43 -3.28 22.94
CA ILE A 108 -10.57 -2.63 21.95
C ILE A 108 -9.27 -2.19 22.65
N THR A 109 -8.12 -2.67 22.15
CA THR A 109 -6.81 -2.27 22.68
C THR A 109 -6.18 -1.11 21.91
N ASP A 110 -6.60 -0.89 20.68
CA ASP A 110 -6.26 0.28 19.85
C ASP A 110 -7.43 0.64 18.93
N ASP A 111 -7.98 1.84 19.08
CA ASP A 111 -9.11 2.39 18.33
C ASP A 111 -8.69 3.41 17.27
N THR A 112 -7.40 3.49 16.91
CA THR A 112 -6.87 4.43 15.91
C THR A 112 -7.61 4.34 14.58
N ARG A 113 -7.90 3.13 14.12
CA ARG A 113 -8.70 2.86 12.91
C ARG A 113 -10.13 3.39 13.00
N ILE A 114 -10.76 3.28 14.17
CA ILE A 114 -12.12 3.80 14.39
C ILE A 114 -12.09 5.32 14.32
N ARG A 115 -11.20 5.98 15.07
CA ARG A 115 -11.02 7.44 15.07
C ARG A 115 -10.77 7.99 13.67
N ALA A 116 -9.99 7.29 12.85
CA ALA A 116 -9.62 7.74 11.52
C ALA A 116 -10.81 7.77 10.54
N ALA A 117 -11.85 6.95 10.75
CA ALA A 117 -13.08 6.95 9.94
C ALA A 117 -14.11 8.01 10.38
N ILE A 118 -14.01 8.53 11.62
CA ILE A 118 -14.99 9.47 12.19
C ILE A 118 -15.21 10.73 11.35
N PRO A 119 -14.18 11.40 10.78
CA PRO A 119 -14.39 12.60 9.97
C PRO A 119 -15.33 12.39 8.79
N THR A 120 -15.19 11.27 8.07
CA THR A 120 -16.06 10.90 6.94
C THR A 120 -17.49 10.66 7.43
N ILE A 121 -17.64 9.92 8.52
CA ILE A 121 -18.95 9.58 9.10
C ILE A 121 -19.69 10.85 9.56
N GLN A 122 -19.01 11.72 10.31
CA GLN A 122 -19.58 12.99 10.79
C GLN A 122 -19.98 13.91 9.64
N TYR A 123 -19.20 13.97 8.56
CA TYR A 123 -19.55 14.77 7.39
C TYR A 123 -20.84 14.28 6.73
N LEU A 124 -20.99 12.97 6.56
CA LEU A 124 -22.21 12.37 6.02
C LEU A 124 -23.43 12.66 6.91
N ILE A 125 -23.29 12.47 8.22
CA ILE A 125 -24.35 12.75 9.21
C ILE A 125 -24.76 14.22 9.16
N LYS A 126 -23.79 15.15 9.18
CA LYS A 126 -24.04 16.59 9.14
C LYS A 126 -24.79 17.03 7.88
N ASN A 127 -24.59 16.33 6.77
CA ASN A 127 -25.29 16.57 5.51
C ASN A 127 -26.61 15.78 5.39
N GLY A 128 -27.06 15.11 6.46
CA GLY A 128 -28.35 14.42 6.52
C GLY A 128 -28.38 13.06 5.82
N ALA A 129 -27.23 12.45 5.55
CA ALA A 129 -27.16 11.11 4.99
C ALA A 129 -27.54 10.03 6.03
N LYS A 130 -28.02 8.90 5.54
CA LYS A 130 -28.26 7.67 6.31
C LYS A 130 -27.05 6.75 6.14
N VAL A 131 -26.20 6.66 7.15
CA VAL A 131 -24.88 6.02 7.03
C VAL A 131 -24.99 4.52 7.30
N ILE A 132 -24.57 3.71 6.33
CA ILE A 132 -24.49 2.25 6.44
C ILE A 132 -23.02 1.86 6.46
N LEU A 133 -22.46 1.68 7.66
CA LEU A 133 -21.08 1.28 7.87
C LEU A 133 -20.90 -0.21 7.59
N SER A 134 -19.92 -0.52 6.77
CA SER A 134 -19.45 -1.88 6.53
C SER A 134 -17.97 -1.99 6.89
N SER A 135 -17.61 -3.08 7.58
CA SER A 135 -16.22 -3.38 7.89
C SER A 135 -15.94 -4.88 7.87
N HIS A 136 -14.66 -5.23 7.89
CA HIS A 136 -14.21 -6.57 8.25
C HIS A 136 -13.55 -6.54 9.63
N LEU A 137 -13.51 -7.69 10.29
CA LEU A 137 -12.68 -7.92 11.48
C LEU A 137 -12.00 -9.28 11.36
N GLY A 138 -10.67 -9.29 11.45
CA GLY A 138 -9.87 -10.50 11.32
C GLY A 138 -10.06 -11.25 9.99
N ARG A 139 -9.90 -12.57 10.04
CA ARG A 139 -10.01 -13.50 8.89
C ARG A 139 -10.85 -14.72 9.27
N PRO A 140 -12.16 -14.54 9.48
CA PRO A 140 -13.06 -15.63 9.84
C PRO A 140 -13.15 -16.67 8.69
N LYS A 141 -13.42 -17.93 9.04
CA LYS A 141 -13.74 -19.01 8.08
C LYS A 141 -15.26 -19.27 8.07
N GLY A 142 -16.03 -18.19 7.96
CA GLY A 142 -17.49 -18.17 8.17
C GLY A 142 -17.88 -17.51 9.49
N VAL A 143 -19.18 -17.49 9.81
CA VAL A 143 -19.73 -16.82 11.00
C VAL A 143 -19.02 -17.31 12.26
N THR A 144 -18.32 -16.39 12.93
CA THR A 144 -17.48 -16.70 14.09
C THR A 144 -17.67 -15.59 15.13
N PRO A 145 -18.24 -15.87 16.33
CA PRO A 145 -18.56 -14.84 17.32
C PRO A 145 -17.39 -13.93 17.72
N LYS A 146 -16.18 -14.48 17.83
CA LYS A 146 -14.94 -13.71 18.13
C LYS A 146 -14.65 -12.59 17.13
N TYR A 147 -15.15 -12.71 15.90
CA TYR A 147 -14.94 -11.73 14.83
C TYR A 147 -16.20 -10.89 14.55
N SER A 148 -17.19 -10.87 15.46
CA SER A 148 -18.31 -9.94 15.35
C SER A 148 -17.84 -8.49 15.52
N LEU A 149 -18.52 -7.56 14.84
CA LEU A 149 -18.31 -6.12 15.00
C LEU A 149 -19.07 -5.53 16.19
N ALA A 150 -19.84 -6.33 16.95
CA ALA A 150 -20.59 -5.87 18.13
C ALA A 150 -19.75 -5.08 19.16
N PRO A 151 -18.51 -5.47 19.49
CA PRO A 151 -17.70 -4.75 20.47
C PRO A 151 -17.34 -3.32 20.07
N LEU A 152 -17.46 -2.97 18.78
CA LEU A 152 -17.13 -1.64 18.29
C LEU A 152 -18.26 -0.62 18.49
N VAL A 153 -19.50 -1.09 18.69
CA VAL A 153 -20.69 -0.22 18.77
C VAL A 153 -20.58 0.83 19.87
N PRO A 154 -20.16 0.51 21.12
CA PRO A 154 -20.03 1.52 22.17
C PRO A 154 -19.02 2.61 21.79
N ARG A 155 -17.85 2.22 21.29
CA ARG A 155 -16.77 3.16 20.94
C ARG A 155 -17.13 4.03 19.73
N LEU A 156 -17.74 3.45 18.70
CA LEU A 156 -18.28 4.22 17.57
C LEU A 156 -19.33 5.22 18.03
N SER A 157 -20.26 4.80 18.90
CA SER A 157 -21.33 5.66 19.38
C SER A 157 -20.80 6.84 20.19
N GLU A 158 -19.81 6.58 21.06
CA GLU A 158 -19.10 7.60 21.83
C GLU A 158 -18.43 8.65 20.92
N LEU A 159 -17.65 8.20 19.94
CA LEU A 159 -16.88 9.09 19.06
C LEU A 159 -17.76 9.86 18.06
N ILE A 160 -18.88 9.26 17.63
CA ILE A 160 -19.84 9.92 16.73
C ILE A 160 -20.74 10.89 17.52
N GLY A 161 -20.99 10.61 18.80
CA GLY A 161 -21.96 11.35 19.62
C GLY A 161 -23.41 10.96 19.34
N LEU A 162 -23.65 9.81 18.70
CA LEU A 162 -24.97 9.26 18.37
C LEU A 162 -24.97 7.76 18.60
N GLN A 163 -26.11 7.20 19.01
CA GLN A 163 -26.27 5.76 19.14
C GLN A 163 -26.15 5.08 17.77
N VAL A 164 -25.14 4.23 17.61
CA VAL A 164 -24.99 3.38 16.43
C VAL A 164 -25.88 2.14 16.59
N VAL A 165 -26.74 1.90 15.59
CA VAL A 165 -27.53 0.67 15.49
C VAL A 165 -26.64 -0.40 14.85
N LYS A 166 -26.71 -1.64 15.33
CA LYS A 166 -26.02 -2.77 14.69
C LYS A 166 -27.03 -3.72 14.06
N ALA A 167 -26.70 -4.23 12.87
CA ALA A 167 -27.37 -5.37 12.27
C ALA A 167 -26.69 -6.69 12.68
N ASP A 168 -27.47 -7.77 12.75
CA ASP A 168 -26.95 -9.11 13.04
C ASP A 168 -26.34 -9.80 11.83
N ASP A 169 -26.50 -9.21 10.65
CA ASP A 169 -25.95 -9.68 9.37
C ASP A 169 -25.49 -8.47 8.52
N SER A 170 -24.82 -8.73 7.40
CA SER A 170 -24.45 -7.71 6.40
C SER A 170 -25.44 -7.60 5.24
N ILE A 171 -26.30 -8.61 5.04
CA ILE A 171 -27.30 -8.66 3.96
C ILE A 171 -28.58 -9.35 4.43
N GLY A 172 -29.65 -9.24 3.63
CA GLY A 172 -30.90 -9.98 3.83
C GLY A 172 -32.05 -9.13 4.38
N PRO A 173 -33.25 -9.73 4.52
CA PRO A 173 -34.48 -8.97 4.74
C PRO A 173 -34.51 -8.13 6.02
N GLU A 174 -33.94 -8.64 7.12
CA GLU A 174 -33.87 -7.88 8.38
C GLU A 174 -32.90 -6.70 8.28
N VAL A 175 -31.79 -6.84 7.54
CA VAL A 175 -30.86 -5.74 7.26
C VAL A 175 -31.55 -4.68 6.39
N GLU A 176 -32.26 -5.08 5.35
CA GLU A 176 -33.03 -4.17 4.47
C GLU A 176 -34.09 -3.39 5.27
N LYS A 177 -34.75 -4.04 6.23
CA LYS A 177 -35.71 -3.41 7.13
C LYS A 177 -35.06 -2.38 8.06
N LEU A 178 -33.92 -2.71 8.67
CA LEU A 178 -33.14 -1.79 9.50
C LEU A 178 -32.64 -0.57 8.71
N VAL A 179 -32.15 -0.81 7.49
CA VAL A 179 -31.72 0.26 6.58
C VAL A 179 -32.89 1.18 6.21
N SER A 180 -34.07 0.61 5.95
CA SER A 180 -35.26 1.37 5.58
C SER A 180 -35.81 2.21 6.72
N SER A 181 -35.68 1.75 7.97
CA SER A 181 -36.11 2.48 9.17
C SER A 181 -35.09 3.49 9.69
N LEU A 182 -33.88 3.54 9.11
CA LEU A 182 -32.82 4.45 9.55
C LEU A 182 -33.26 5.91 9.33
N PRO A 183 -33.27 6.76 10.38
CA PRO A 183 -33.59 8.17 10.22
C PRO A 183 -32.46 8.91 9.50
N ASP A 184 -32.76 10.09 8.97
CA ASP A 184 -31.73 10.99 8.41
C ASP A 184 -30.69 11.32 9.48
N GLY A 185 -29.41 11.21 9.14
CA GLY A 185 -28.30 11.33 10.10
C GLY A 185 -28.08 10.09 10.98
N GLY A 186 -28.89 9.04 10.82
CA GLY A 186 -28.73 7.76 11.51
C GLY A 186 -27.53 6.97 11.00
N VAL A 187 -26.99 6.10 11.87
CA VAL A 187 -25.84 5.23 11.58
C VAL A 187 -26.20 3.78 11.89
N LEU A 188 -26.04 2.92 10.88
CA LEU A 188 -26.15 1.47 10.99
C LEU A 188 -24.79 0.83 10.75
N LEU A 189 -24.34 -0.04 11.65
CA LEU A 189 -23.18 -0.92 11.47
C LEU A 189 -23.65 -2.30 11.03
N LEU A 190 -23.28 -2.70 9.83
CA LEU A 190 -23.45 -4.06 9.33
C LEU A 190 -22.56 -5.03 10.11
N GLU A 191 -22.93 -6.31 10.14
CA GLU A 191 -22.03 -7.36 10.65
C GLU A 191 -20.82 -7.57 9.71
N ASN A 192 -19.80 -8.25 10.21
CA ASN A 192 -18.54 -8.51 9.53
C ASN A 192 -18.74 -9.09 8.12
N VAL A 193 -18.36 -8.31 7.10
CA VAL A 193 -18.55 -8.70 5.68
C VAL A 193 -17.82 -9.99 5.31
N ARG A 194 -16.75 -10.36 6.04
CA ARG A 194 -16.01 -11.62 5.81
C ARG A 194 -16.69 -12.85 6.41
N PHE A 195 -17.84 -12.73 7.06
CA PHE A 195 -18.67 -13.90 7.37
C PHE A 195 -19.20 -14.58 6.10
N TYR A 196 -19.22 -13.86 4.98
CA TYR A 196 -19.45 -14.41 3.65
C TYR A 196 -18.12 -14.68 2.94
N LYS A 197 -17.91 -15.92 2.49
CA LYS A 197 -16.71 -16.28 1.70
C LYS A 197 -16.70 -15.59 0.32
N GLU A 198 -17.88 -15.14 -0.11
CA GLU A 198 -18.15 -14.43 -1.35
C GLU A 198 -17.49 -13.03 -1.37
N GLU A 199 -17.30 -12.41 -0.20
CA GLU A 199 -16.63 -11.11 -0.03
C GLU A 199 -15.21 -11.12 -0.63
N GLU A 200 -14.38 -12.08 -0.23
CA GLU A 200 -12.97 -12.16 -0.70
C GLU A 200 -12.86 -12.60 -2.16
N LYS A 201 -13.92 -13.22 -2.70
CA LYS A 201 -14.00 -13.65 -4.10
C LYS A 201 -14.52 -12.56 -5.02
N ASN A 202 -14.95 -11.42 -4.46
CA ASN A 202 -15.61 -10.37 -5.21
C ASN A 202 -16.81 -10.89 -6.01
N ASP A 203 -17.61 -11.74 -5.37
CA ASP A 203 -18.74 -12.38 -6.03
C ASP A 203 -19.77 -11.30 -6.47
N PRO A 204 -20.17 -11.25 -7.75
CA PRO A 204 -21.07 -10.21 -8.25
C PRO A 204 -22.45 -10.22 -7.58
N GLU A 205 -23.00 -11.39 -7.28
CA GLU A 205 -24.33 -11.48 -6.64
C GLU A 205 -24.26 -11.02 -5.18
N HIS A 206 -23.17 -11.32 -4.48
CA HIS A 206 -22.93 -10.79 -3.14
C HIS A 206 -22.73 -9.27 -3.15
N ALA A 207 -21.91 -8.75 -4.07
CA ALA A 207 -21.71 -7.30 -4.24
C ALA A 207 -23.03 -6.58 -4.55
N LYS A 208 -23.89 -7.17 -5.37
CA LYS A 208 -25.22 -6.63 -5.68
C LYS A 208 -26.14 -6.57 -4.46
N LYS A 209 -26.10 -7.58 -3.59
CA LYS A 209 -26.87 -7.60 -2.32
C LYS A 209 -26.39 -6.55 -1.32
N LEU A 210 -25.08 -6.31 -1.25
CA LEU A 210 -24.54 -5.20 -0.45
C LEU A 210 -24.97 -3.85 -1.04
N ALA A 211 -24.85 -3.71 -2.35
CA ALA A 211 -25.19 -2.48 -3.06
C ALA A 211 -26.68 -2.13 -2.96
N SER A 212 -27.60 -3.11 -2.95
CA SER A 212 -29.05 -2.83 -2.86
C SER A 212 -29.47 -2.11 -1.58
N LEU A 213 -28.61 -2.08 -0.57
CA LEU A 213 -28.87 -1.35 0.67
C LEU A 213 -28.77 0.17 0.49
N ALA A 214 -27.99 0.67 -0.47
CA ALA A 214 -27.61 2.08 -0.56
C ALA A 214 -27.91 2.73 -1.91
N ASP A 215 -27.80 4.04 -1.95
CA ASP A 215 -27.93 4.86 -3.17
C ASP A 215 -26.55 5.22 -3.76
N LEU A 216 -25.54 5.38 -2.90
CA LEU A 216 -24.17 5.74 -3.30
C LEU A 216 -23.12 5.08 -2.40
N PHE A 217 -21.86 5.11 -2.84
CA PHE A 217 -20.74 4.45 -2.20
C PHE A 217 -19.65 5.44 -1.77
N VAL A 218 -19.16 5.26 -0.55
CA VAL A 218 -17.97 5.93 -0.02
C VAL A 218 -16.96 4.87 0.44
N ASN A 219 -15.79 4.82 -0.21
CA ASN A 219 -14.69 3.98 0.24
C ASN A 219 -13.75 4.79 1.13
N ASP A 220 -13.73 4.48 2.42
CA ASP A 220 -12.84 5.08 3.40
C ASP A 220 -11.87 4.04 4.01
N ALA A 221 -11.72 2.88 3.35
CA ALA A 221 -10.93 1.76 3.84
C ALA A 221 -9.67 1.54 2.98
N PHE A 222 -8.73 2.48 3.05
CA PHE A 222 -7.47 2.41 2.28
C PHE A 222 -6.71 1.09 2.51
N GLY A 223 -6.65 0.60 3.76
CA GLY A 223 -6.00 -0.66 4.12
C GLY A 223 -6.53 -1.91 3.40
N THR A 224 -7.75 -1.84 2.87
CA THR A 224 -8.34 -2.92 2.06
C THR A 224 -8.44 -2.61 0.58
N ALA A 225 -8.06 -1.41 0.14
CA ALA A 225 -8.22 -0.98 -1.24
C ALA A 225 -7.32 -1.73 -2.24
N HIS A 226 -6.23 -2.34 -1.77
CA HIS A 226 -5.38 -3.24 -2.56
C HIS A 226 -6.06 -4.57 -2.93
N ARG A 227 -7.25 -4.85 -2.38
CA ARG A 227 -7.99 -6.08 -2.66
C ARG A 227 -9.24 -5.78 -3.46
N ALA A 228 -9.44 -6.54 -4.53
CA ALA A 228 -10.71 -6.60 -5.23
C ALA A 228 -11.66 -7.49 -4.42
N HIS A 229 -12.38 -6.91 -3.46
CA HIS A 229 -13.42 -7.59 -2.70
C HIS A 229 -14.79 -7.01 -3.06
N ALA A 230 -15.87 -7.73 -2.71
CA ALA A 230 -17.23 -7.28 -3.00
C ALA A 230 -17.51 -5.91 -2.37
N SER A 231 -17.16 -5.71 -1.10
CA SER A 231 -17.40 -4.46 -0.36
C SER A 231 -16.44 -3.30 -0.68
N THR A 232 -15.36 -3.53 -1.42
CA THR A 232 -14.35 -2.50 -1.78
C THR A 232 -14.35 -2.14 -3.25
N GLU A 233 -14.55 -3.12 -4.15
CA GLU A 233 -14.55 -2.96 -5.60
C GLU A 233 -15.89 -3.37 -6.21
N GLY A 234 -16.45 -4.52 -5.83
CA GLY A 234 -17.65 -5.06 -6.47
C GLY A 234 -18.87 -4.14 -6.39
N VAL A 235 -19.10 -3.51 -5.25
CA VAL A 235 -20.23 -2.59 -5.00
C VAL A 235 -20.23 -1.37 -5.93
N THR A 236 -19.07 -0.94 -6.44
CA THR A 236 -18.96 0.28 -7.29
C THR A 236 -19.55 0.09 -8.68
N LYS A 237 -19.78 -1.17 -9.08
CA LYS A 237 -20.46 -1.54 -10.33
C LYS A 237 -21.97 -1.25 -10.28
N TYR A 238 -22.52 -1.10 -9.07
CA TYR A 238 -23.95 -0.94 -8.83
C TYR A 238 -24.29 0.40 -8.15
N LEU A 239 -23.35 0.97 -7.38
CA LEU A 239 -23.54 2.23 -6.66
C LEU A 239 -22.84 3.39 -7.35
N LYS A 240 -23.58 4.47 -7.61
CA LYS A 240 -23.04 5.72 -8.15
C LYS A 240 -23.67 6.94 -7.47
N PRO A 241 -22.88 7.97 -7.11
CA PRO A 241 -21.42 8.04 -7.26
C PRO A 241 -20.67 7.08 -6.31
N SER A 242 -19.45 6.74 -6.69
CA SER A 242 -18.49 5.95 -5.90
C SER A 242 -17.27 6.83 -5.59
N VAL A 243 -17.15 7.30 -4.35
CA VAL A 243 -16.14 8.32 -3.98
C VAL A 243 -15.23 7.87 -2.85
N ALA A 244 -14.08 8.52 -2.72
CA ALA A 244 -13.19 8.35 -1.58
C ALA A 244 -13.77 9.02 -0.32
N GLY A 245 -13.65 8.39 0.85
CA GLY A 245 -13.78 9.10 2.12
C GLY A 245 -12.53 9.93 2.43
N PHE A 246 -12.55 10.70 3.52
CA PHE A 246 -11.43 11.58 3.87
C PHE A 246 -10.16 10.83 4.28
N LEU A 247 -10.26 9.66 4.91
CA LEU A 247 -9.09 8.84 5.24
C LEU A 247 -8.46 8.34 3.95
N LEU A 248 -9.25 7.74 3.05
CA LEU A 248 -8.72 7.22 1.79
C LEU A 248 -8.14 8.35 0.92
N GLN A 249 -8.81 9.50 0.84
CA GLN A 249 -8.30 10.68 0.15
C GLN A 249 -6.94 11.11 0.72
N LYS A 250 -6.84 11.27 2.04
CA LYS A 250 -5.59 11.66 2.70
C LYS A 250 -4.45 10.68 2.41
N GLU A 251 -4.73 9.37 2.42
CA GLU A 251 -3.74 8.35 2.07
C GLU A 251 -3.23 8.50 0.64
N LEU A 252 -4.12 8.78 -0.32
CA LEU A 252 -3.75 9.04 -1.71
C LEU A 252 -2.95 10.34 -1.87
N ASP A 253 -3.35 11.41 -1.19
CA ASP A 253 -2.67 12.70 -1.26
C ASP A 253 -1.19 12.59 -0.81
N TYR A 254 -0.93 11.84 0.27
CA TYR A 254 0.42 11.60 0.74
C TYR A 254 1.18 10.55 -0.09
N LEU A 255 0.59 9.39 -0.37
CA LEU A 255 1.33 8.28 -0.99
C LEU A 255 1.43 8.39 -2.51
N VAL A 256 0.45 8.99 -3.18
CA VAL A 256 0.52 9.29 -4.61
C VAL A 256 1.05 10.69 -4.83
N GLY A 257 0.44 11.69 -4.19
CA GLY A 257 0.80 13.10 -4.40
C GLY A 257 2.23 13.39 -3.98
N ALA A 258 2.54 13.22 -2.69
CA ALA A 258 3.84 13.59 -2.16
C ALA A 258 4.99 12.66 -2.61
N VAL A 259 4.71 11.46 -3.12
CA VAL A 259 5.75 10.55 -3.68
C VAL A 259 5.94 10.74 -5.19
N SER A 260 4.88 11.08 -5.94
CA SER A 260 4.99 11.30 -7.39
C SER A 260 5.53 12.69 -7.73
N SER A 261 5.23 13.70 -6.90
CA SER A 261 5.78 15.05 -7.00
C SER A 261 6.33 15.53 -5.65
N PRO A 262 7.41 14.90 -5.15
CA PRO A 262 7.98 15.22 -3.84
C PRO A 262 8.65 16.58 -3.85
N LYS A 263 8.63 17.27 -2.70
CA LYS A 263 9.59 18.35 -2.44
C LYS A 263 10.97 17.70 -2.29
N ARG A 264 11.94 18.20 -3.05
CA ARG A 264 13.30 17.65 -3.06
C ARG A 264 14.24 18.47 -2.17
N PRO A 265 15.28 17.86 -1.58
CA PRO A 265 15.65 16.44 -1.70
C PRO A 265 14.64 15.46 -1.05
N PHE A 266 14.32 14.39 -1.77
CA PHE A 266 13.41 13.32 -1.33
C PHE A 266 14.23 12.12 -0.86
N ALA A 267 14.04 11.73 0.40
CA ALA A 267 14.65 10.53 0.97
C ALA A 267 13.65 9.41 1.21
N ALA A 268 14.11 8.18 1.06
CA ALA A 268 13.44 7.00 1.58
C ALA A 268 14.30 6.26 2.59
N ILE A 269 13.66 5.74 3.63
CA ILE A 269 14.23 4.85 4.61
C ILE A 269 13.50 3.51 4.49
N VAL A 270 14.23 2.45 4.14
CA VAL A 270 13.66 1.11 3.99
C VAL A 270 14.38 0.15 4.93
N GLY A 271 13.62 -0.49 5.81
CA GLY A 271 14.15 -1.45 6.77
C GLY A 271 13.36 -2.76 6.82
N GLY A 272 13.55 -3.48 7.91
CA GLY A 272 12.98 -4.81 8.12
C GLY A 272 13.98 -5.95 7.88
N SER A 273 13.50 -7.18 8.03
CA SER A 273 14.38 -8.36 8.12
C SER A 273 14.77 -8.98 6.78
N LYS A 274 13.99 -8.80 5.72
CA LYS A 274 14.16 -9.50 4.43
C LYS A 274 14.19 -8.52 3.26
N VAL A 275 15.14 -8.71 2.34
CA VAL A 275 15.20 -8.02 1.05
C VAL A 275 14.01 -8.44 0.20
N SER A 276 13.66 -9.73 0.17
CA SER A 276 12.61 -10.28 -0.70
C SER A 276 11.24 -9.62 -0.52
N SER A 277 10.92 -9.16 0.68
CA SER A 277 9.66 -8.47 0.98
C SER A 277 9.66 -6.98 0.62
N LYS A 278 10.81 -6.41 0.24
CA LYS A 278 11.02 -4.97 -0.03
C LYS A 278 11.54 -4.67 -1.43
N ILE A 279 11.74 -5.69 -2.27
CA ILE A 279 12.31 -5.53 -3.62
C ILE A 279 11.53 -4.50 -4.43
N GLY A 280 10.22 -4.70 -4.60
CA GLY A 280 9.40 -3.82 -5.43
C GLY A 280 9.39 -2.37 -4.92
N VAL A 281 9.43 -2.20 -3.59
CA VAL A 281 9.47 -0.88 -2.96
C VAL A 281 10.79 -0.19 -3.25
N ILE A 282 11.91 -0.88 -3.05
CA ILE A 282 13.25 -0.34 -3.35
C ILE A 282 13.36 -0.01 -4.84
N GLU A 283 12.95 -0.92 -5.73
CA GLU A 283 13.03 -0.70 -7.17
C GLU A 283 12.22 0.51 -7.63
N SER A 284 11.01 0.69 -7.09
CA SER A 284 10.14 1.84 -7.37
C SER A 284 10.72 3.14 -6.79
N LEU A 285 11.21 3.10 -5.56
CA LEU A 285 11.77 4.30 -4.90
C LEU A 285 13.08 4.74 -5.54
N LEU A 286 13.93 3.83 -6.02
CA LEU A 286 15.15 4.17 -6.77
C LEU A 286 14.87 4.99 -8.03
N GLU A 287 13.65 4.94 -8.59
CA GLU A 287 13.26 5.80 -9.72
C GLU A 287 12.93 7.24 -9.30
N LYS A 288 12.73 7.50 -8.00
CA LYS A 288 12.11 8.73 -7.49
C LYS A 288 12.95 9.48 -6.46
N VAL A 289 13.66 8.78 -5.58
CA VAL A 289 14.36 9.38 -4.43
C VAL A 289 15.72 9.95 -4.82
N ASP A 290 16.18 10.96 -4.11
CA ASP A 290 17.55 11.46 -4.17
C ASP A 290 18.46 10.65 -3.21
N ILE A 291 17.90 10.21 -2.09
CA ILE A 291 18.60 9.49 -1.02
C ILE A 291 17.81 8.22 -0.65
N LEU A 292 18.50 7.08 -0.54
CA LEU A 292 17.92 5.83 -0.05
C LEU A 292 18.76 5.29 1.11
N LEU A 293 18.17 5.22 2.30
CA LEU A 293 18.76 4.67 3.51
C LEU A 293 18.23 3.26 3.72
N LEU A 294 19.10 2.26 3.83
CA LEU A 294 18.70 0.89 4.15
C LEU A 294 19.07 0.53 5.59
N GLY A 295 18.18 -0.17 6.29
CA GLY A 295 18.39 -0.62 7.67
C GLY A 295 17.77 -1.99 7.94
N GLY A 296 17.76 -2.43 9.20
CA GLY A 296 17.20 -3.71 9.60
C GLY A 296 18.05 -4.92 9.17
N GLY A 297 17.53 -6.13 9.36
CA GLY A 297 18.24 -7.37 9.02
C GLY A 297 18.55 -7.52 7.52
N MET A 298 17.83 -6.83 6.64
CA MET A 298 18.04 -6.96 5.20
C MET A 298 19.40 -6.42 4.72
N ILE A 299 20.06 -5.53 5.47
CA ILE A 299 21.37 -4.96 5.10
C ILE A 299 22.47 -6.03 5.03
N PHE A 300 22.34 -7.13 5.77
CA PHE A 300 23.38 -8.17 5.79
C PHE A 300 23.44 -8.94 4.47
N THR A 301 22.34 -9.03 3.72
CA THR A 301 22.36 -9.53 2.34
C THR A 301 23.17 -8.60 1.43
N PHE A 302 23.08 -7.28 1.60
CA PHE A 302 23.90 -6.32 0.84
C PHE A 302 25.38 -6.40 1.21
N TYR A 303 25.71 -6.49 2.51
CA TYR A 303 27.10 -6.66 2.95
C TYR A 303 27.70 -7.97 2.47
N LYS A 304 26.94 -9.07 2.53
CA LYS A 304 27.38 -10.36 2.00
C LYS A 304 27.63 -10.30 0.49
N ALA A 305 26.77 -9.63 -0.26
CA ALA A 305 26.93 -9.40 -1.69
C ALA A 305 28.19 -8.55 -2.02
N GLN A 306 28.60 -7.66 -1.12
CA GLN A 306 29.85 -6.90 -1.20
C GLN A 306 31.09 -7.69 -0.74
N GLY A 307 30.93 -8.95 -0.32
CA GLY A 307 32.02 -9.81 0.14
C GLY A 307 32.41 -9.63 1.61
N LEU A 308 31.61 -8.92 2.42
CA LEU A 308 31.87 -8.74 3.85
C LEU A 308 31.45 -9.97 4.66
N SER A 309 32.15 -10.23 5.76
CA SER A 309 31.69 -11.19 6.77
C SER A 309 30.54 -10.60 7.57
N VAL A 310 29.48 -11.39 7.75
CA VAL A 310 28.26 -10.99 8.46
C VAL A 310 27.95 -11.90 9.66
N GLY A 311 28.90 -12.75 10.04
CA GLY A 311 28.73 -13.72 11.13
C GLY A 311 27.49 -14.59 10.94
N SER A 312 26.63 -14.62 11.96
CA SER A 312 25.35 -15.33 11.97
C SER A 312 24.14 -14.43 11.67
N SER A 313 24.37 -13.25 11.08
CA SER A 313 23.29 -12.33 10.71
C SER A 313 22.41 -12.89 9.59
N LEU A 314 21.18 -12.38 9.49
CA LEU A 314 20.19 -12.87 8.53
C LEU A 314 20.58 -12.52 7.09
N VAL A 315 20.79 -13.54 6.24
CA VAL A 315 21.13 -13.38 4.81
C VAL A 315 20.15 -14.16 3.96
N GLU A 316 19.69 -13.56 2.86
CA GLU A 316 18.97 -14.25 1.80
C GLU A 316 19.97 -14.60 0.67
N GLU A 317 20.57 -15.79 0.77
CA GLU A 317 21.63 -16.25 -0.15
C GLU A 317 21.18 -16.27 -1.62
N ASP A 318 19.89 -16.53 -1.88
CA ASP A 318 19.30 -16.51 -3.23
C ASP A 318 19.02 -15.09 -3.76
N LYS A 319 19.36 -14.04 -3.00
CA LYS A 319 19.13 -12.63 -3.33
C LYS A 319 20.41 -11.79 -3.40
N LEU A 320 21.59 -12.39 -3.32
CA LEU A 320 22.87 -11.65 -3.41
C LEU A 320 23.06 -10.93 -4.77
N ASP A 321 22.73 -11.60 -5.87
CA ASP A 321 22.80 -11.01 -7.21
C ASP A 321 21.86 -9.81 -7.34
N LEU A 322 20.67 -9.92 -6.73
CA LEU A 322 19.70 -8.83 -6.69
C LEU A 322 20.21 -7.67 -5.83
N ALA A 323 20.77 -7.92 -4.65
CA ALA A 323 21.35 -6.86 -3.83
C ALA A 323 22.46 -6.11 -4.60
N THR A 324 23.30 -6.84 -5.33
CA THR A 324 24.34 -6.27 -6.19
C THR A 324 23.75 -5.41 -7.31
N SER A 325 22.70 -5.88 -7.98
CA SER A 325 22.04 -5.13 -9.06
C SER A 325 21.34 -3.87 -8.56
N LEU A 326 20.75 -3.89 -7.36
CA LEU A 326 20.14 -2.72 -6.73
C LEU A 326 21.18 -1.64 -6.39
N LEU A 327 22.35 -2.02 -5.88
CA LEU A 327 23.47 -1.10 -5.64
C LEU A 327 23.96 -0.46 -6.95
N ALA A 328 24.09 -1.26 -8.01
CA ALA A 328 24.48 -0.77 -9.33
C ALA A 328 23.43 0.19 -9.91
N LYS A 329 22.14 -0.15 -9.79
CA LYS A 329 21.01 0.67 -10.25
C LYS A 329 20.96 2.02 -9.52
N ALA A 330 21.20 2.04 -8.21
CA ALA A 330 21.29 3.27 -7.44
C ALA A 330 22.40 4.20 -7.98
N LYS A 331 23.59 3.64 -8.24
CA LYS A 331 24.72 4.38 -8.83
C LYS A 331 24.40 4.90 -10.24
N GLU A 332 23.79 4.07 -11.09
CA GLU A 332 23.39 4.46 -12.45
C GLU A 332 22.43 5.65 -12.44
N LYS A 333 21.50 5.68 -11.47
CA LYS A 333 20.51 6.75 -11.33
C LYS A 333 20.99 7.97 -10.55
N GLY A 334 22.22 7.93 -10.01
CA GLY A 334 22.74 8.99 -9.16
C GLY A 334 22.03 9.10 -7.80
N VAL A 335 21.38 8.02 -7.35
CA VAL A 335 20.76 7.96 -6.02
C VAL A 335 21.85 7.74 -4.98
N SER A 336 21.86 8.54 -3.92
CA SER A 336 22.73 8.32 -2.77
C SER A 336 22.16 7.17 -1.93
N LEU A 337 22.66 5.96 -2.14
CA LEU A 337 22.28 4.78 -1.36
C LEU A 337 23.25 4.61 -0.18
N LEU A 338 22.73 4.72 1.04
CA LEU A 338 23.48 4.60 2.28
C LEU A 338 23.15 3.27 2.98
N LEU A 339 24.20 2.52 3.28
CA LEU A 339 24.17 1.38 4.20
C LEU A 339 24.81 1.80 5.53
N PRO A 340 24.43 1.17 6.66
CA PRO A 340 25.07 1.42 7.95
C PRO A 340 26.59 1.17 7.89
N SER A 341 27.38 2.00 8.56
CA SER A 341 28.84 1.83 8.68
C SER A 341 29.23 0.95 9.88
N ASP A 342 28.37 0.91 10.89
CA ASP A 342 28.51 0.16 12.13
C ASP A 342 27.17 -0.44 12.55
N VAL A 343 27.24 -1.51 13.34
CA VAL A 343 26.06 -2.28 13.76
C VAL A 343 26.18 -2.69 15.22
N VAL A 344 25.03 -2.79 15.89
CA VAL A 344 24.91 -3.44 17.20
C VAL A 344 24.75 -4.93 16.96
N ILE A 345 25.72 -5.72 17.43
CA ILE A 345 25.71 -7.18 17.31
C ILE A 345 25.41 -7.85 18.66
N ALA A 346 24.85 -9.06 18.59
CA ALA A 346 24.56 -9.89 19.75
C ALA A 346 25.01 -11.35 19.54
N ASP A 347 25.24 -12.05 20.64
CA ASP A 347 25.61 -13.48 20.66
C ASP A 347 24.38 -14.42 20.52
N LYS A 348 23.17 -13.90 20.74
CA LYS A 348 21.90 -14.62 20.55
C LYS A 348 20.76 -13.64 20.24
N PHE A 349 19.69 -14.15 19.62
CA PHE A 349 18.46 -13.40 19.39
C PHE A 349 17.59 -13.40 20.66
N ALA A 350 17.90 -12.53 21.61
CA ALA A 350 17.16 -12.42 22.88
C ALA A 350 17.34 -11.03 23.52
N PRO A 351 16.38 -10.55 24.32
CA PRO A 351 16.49 -9.25 25.00
C PRO A 351 17.68 -9.17 25.98
N ASP A 352 18.04 -10.31 26.58
CA ASP A 352 19.13 -10.44 27.55
C ASP A 352 20.50 -10.76 26.92
N ALA A 353 20.61 -10.78 25.59
CA ALA A 353 21.84 -11.14 24.89
C ALA A 353 23.03 -10.21 25.22
N ASN A 354 24.25 -10.74 25.18
CA ASN A 354 25.43 -9.89 25.25
C ASN A 354 25.54 -9.11 23.95
N SER A 355 25.86 -7.81 24.03
CA SER A 355 25.91 -6.93 22.85
C SER A 355 27.16 -6.07 22.81
N LYS A 356 27.59 -5.72 21.60
CA LYS A 356 28.64 -4.72 21.35
C LYS A 356 28.42 -4.04 20.01
N VAL A 357 29.00 -2.87 19.85
CA VAL A 357 29.05 -2.15 18.56
C VAL A 357 30.31 -2.56 17.83
N VAL A 358 30.19 -2.86 16.54
CA VAL A 358 31.33 -3.13 15.65
C VAL A 358 31.13 -2.45 14.30
N PRO A 359 32.21 -2.14 13.56
CA PRO A 359 32.10 -1.81 12.15
C PRO A 359 31.36 -2.91 11.38
N ALA A 360 30.57 -2.55 10.37
CA ALA A 360 29.82 -3.51 9.55
C ALA A 360 30.74 -4.52 8.84
N SER A 361 32.01 -4.17 8.62
CA SER A 361 33.04 -5.02 8.03
C SER A 361 33.72 -5.98 9.03
N ALA A 362 33.36 -5.95 10.32
CA ALA A 362 34.08 -6.63 11.39
C ALA A 362 33.14 -7.45 12.31
N ILE A 363 32.05 -7.98 11.76
CA ILE A 363 31.11 -8.84 12.49
C ILE A 363 31.77 -10.21 12.74
N PRO A 364 32.01 -10.62 14.01
CA PRO A 364 32.64 -11.90 14.32
C PRO A 364 31.72 -13.10 14.04
N ASP A 365 32.32 -14.26 13.80
CA ASP A 365 31.57 -15.52 13.68
C ASP A 365 30.77 -15.82 14.95
N GLY A 366 29.54 -16.34 14.77
CA GLY A 366 28.61 -16.62 15.86
C GLY A 366 27.84 -15.40 16.39
N TRP A 367 28.22 -14.17 15.99
CA TRP A 367 27.49 -12.96 16.33
C TRP A 367 26.56 -12.53 15.19
N MET A 368 25.43 -11.90 15.52
CA MET A 368 24.45 -11.40 14.55
C MET A 368 24.15 -9.93 14.79
N GLY A 369 24.03 -9.14 13.73
CA GLY A 369 23.61 -7.74 13.84
C GLY A 369 22.11 -7.62 14.02
N LEU A 370 21.70 -6.84 15.02
CA LEU A 370 20.30 -6.68 15.43
C LEU A 370 19.82 -5.22 15.42
N ASP A 371 20.71 -4.25 15.26
CA ASP A 371 20.38 -2.82 15.10
C ASP A 371 21.52 -2.07 14.40
N ILE A 372 21.25 -0.86 13.91
CA ILE A 372 22.28 0.04 13.39
C ILE A 372 23.08 0.67 14.54
N GLY A 373 24.37 0.88 14.33
CA GLY A 373 25.24 1.48 15.33
C GLY A 373 25.14 3.01 15.40
N PRO A 374 25.73 3.63 16.43
CA PRO A 374 25.69 5.08 16.64
C PRO A 374 26.30 5.90 15.49
N ASP A 375 27.33 5.42 14.80
CA ASP A 375 27.93 6.17 13.68
C ASP A 375 27.00 6.17 12.46
N SER A 376 26.28 5.08 12.25
CA SER A 376 25.24 4.94 11.23
C SER A 376 24.04 5.82 11.53
N VAL A 377 23.58 5.85 12.79
CA VAL A 377 22.51 6.78 13.22
C VAL A 377 22.90 8.22 12.93
N LYS A 378 24.15 8.61 13.25
CA LYS A 378 24.66 9.95 13.01
C LYS A 378 24.67 10.29 11.51
N SER A 379 25.31 9.46 10.69
CA SER A 379 25.41 9.69 9.24
C SER A 379 24.04 9.69 8.55
N PHE A 380 23.12 8.82 8.96
CA PHE A 380 21.74 8.80 8.46
C PHE A 380 21.03 10.11 8.85
N SER A 381 21.19 10.56 10.09
CA SER A 381 20.58 11.81 10.55
C SER A 381 21.09 13.03 9.79
N GLU A 382 22.39 13.10 9.51
CA GLU A 382 23.01 14.16 8.72
C GLU A 382 22.51 14.16 7.27
N ALA A 383 22.33 12.99 6.66
CA ALA A 383 21.74 12.89 5.33
C ALA A 383 20.28 13.39 5.32
N LEU A 384 19.49 13.03 6.33
CA LEU A 384 18.08 13.43 6.45
C LEU A 384 17.89 14.93 6.70
N ASP A 385 18.85 15.62 7.33
CA ASP A 385 18.79 17.08 7.54
C ASP A 385 18.71 17.88 6.24
N THR A 386 19.16 17.30 5.14
CA THR A 386 19.15 17.96 3.81
C THR A 386 17.82 17.84 3.07
N THR A 387 16.87 17.06 3.61
CA THR A 387 15.68 16.61 2.87
C THR A 387 14.46 17.49 3.10
N GLN A 388 13.49 17.41 2.19
CA GLN A 388 12.21 18.13 2.25
C GLN A 388 11.01 17.19 2.27
N THR A 389 11.17 15.98 1.75
CA THR A 389 10.22 14.88 1.90
C THR A 389 10.98 13.63 2.34
N ILE A 390 10.42 12.88 3.28
CA ILE A 390 10.96 11.60 3.75
C ILE A 390 9.83 10.59 3.80
N ILE A 391 10.08 9.40 3.29
CA ILE A 391 9.23 8.23 3.53
C ILE A 391 9.99 7.15 4.30
N TRP A 392 9.37 6.58 5.34
CA TRP A 392 9.95 5.52 6.15
C TRP A 392 9.08 4.26 6.13
N ASN A 393 9.69 3.13 5.75
CA ASN A 393 9.05 1.81 5.75
C ASN A 393 9.98 0.70 6.25
N GLY A 394 9.80 0.29 7.49
CA GLY A 394 10.51 -0.80 8.16
C GLY A 394 11.54 -0.33 9.19
N PRO A 395 11.61 -0.96 10.37
CA PRO A 395 12.52 -0.58 11.46
C PRO A 395 14.00 -0.81 11.11
N MET A 396 14.89 -0.16 11.86
CA MET A 396 16.34 -0.24 11.68
C MET A 396 16.96 -1.44 12.40
N GLY A 397 16.23 -2.05 13.34
CA GLY A 397 16.65 -3.17 14.16
C GLY A 397 15.47 -3.93 14.77
N VAL A 398 15.76 -4.85 15.69
CA VAL A 398 14.77 -5.65 16.44
C VAL A 398 14.20 -4.81 17.60
N PHE A 399 13.37 -3.83 17.25
CA PHE A 399 12.89 -2.79 18.16
C PHE A 399 11.97 -3.29 19.28
N GLU A 400 11.53 -4.54 19.20
CA GLU A 400 10.82 -5.27 20.26
C GLU A 400 11.71 -5.50 21.49
N PHE A 401 13.03 -5.53 21.31
CA PHE A 401 14.01 -5.61 22.40
C PHE A 401 14.65 -4.24 22.61
N ASP A 402 14.49 -3.64 23.78
CA ASP A 402 14.94 -2.27 24.04
C ASP A 402 16.43 -2.05 23.74
N LYS A 403 17.26 -3.07 23.95
CA LYS A 403 18.69 -3.07 23.62
C LYS A 403 18.98 -2.90 22.12
N PHE A 404 18.06 -3.29 21.24
CA PHE A 404 18.16 -3.25 19.78
C PHE A 404 17.08 -2.34 19.14
N ALA A 405 16.49 -1.47 19.94
CA ALA A 405 15.53 -0.46 19.49
C ALA A 405 16.19 0.91 19.23
N VAL A 406 17.38 1.15 19.75
CA VAL A 406 18.03 2.46 19.81
C VAL A 406 18.13 3.15 18.45
N GLY A 407 18.54 2.42 17.41
CA GLY A 407 18.64 2.94 16.04
C GLY A 407 17.26 3.29 15.46
N THR A 408 16.27 2.42 15.66
CA THR A 408 14.88 2.67 15.24
C THR A 408 14.30 3.88 15.95
N GLU A 409 14.50 4.01 17.26
CA GLU A 409 14.04 5.17 18.03
C GLU A 409 14.73 6.46 17.62
N ALA A 410 16.03 6.41 17.33
CA ALA A 410 16.79 7.57 16.90
C ALA A 410 16.27 8.11 15.56
N ILE A 411 16.00 7.21 14.59
CA ILE A 411 15.37 7.60 13.33
C ILE A 411 13.97 8.17 13.57
N ALA A 412 13.14 7.54 14.41
CA ALA A 412 11.82 8.06 14.73
C ALA A 412 11.89 9.48 15.33
N LYS A 413 12.78 9.71 16.30
CA LYS A 413 13.00 11.03 16.93
C LYS A 413 13.54 12.05 15.91
N LYS A 414 14.40 11.63 14.99
CA LYS A 414 14.91 12.50 13.93
C LYS A 414 13.80 12.95 12.97
N LEU A 415 12.95 12.03 12.52
CA LEU A 415 11.82 12.36 11.67
C LEU A 415 10.84 13.30 12.37
N ALA A 416 10.59 13.09 13.67
CA ALA A 416 9.77 13.97 14.49
C ALA A 416 10.30 15.42 14.51
N ASP A 417 11.61 15.59 14.75
CA ASP A 417 12.28 16.91 14.72
C ASP A 417 12.15 17.58 13.35
N LEU A 418 12.41 16.83 12.27
CA LEU A 418 12.29 17.36 10.91
C LEU A 418 10.84 17.74 10.54
N SER A 419 9.86 16.97 11.02
CA SER A 419 8.44 17.29 10.85
C SER A 419 8.09 18.62 11.51
N GLY A 420 8.61 18.87 12.72
CA GLY A 420 8.47 20.15 13.42
C GLY A 420 9.10 21.33 12.67
N LYS A 421 10.07 21.07 11.78
CA LYS A 421 10.71 22.05 10.89
C LYS A 421 10.01 22.20 9.53
N GLY A 422 8.90 21.51 9.31
CA GLY A 422 8.10 21.58 8.08
C GLY A 422 8.53 20.62 6.97
N VAL A 423 9.40 19.65 7.27
CA VAL A 423 9.73 18.54 6.34
C VAL A 423 8.56 17.57 6.31
N THR A 424 8.14 17.16 5.12
CA THR A 424 7.07 16.17 4.97
C THR A 424 7.58 14.79 5.36
N THR A 425 7.04 14.20 6.42
CA THR A 425 7.41 12.86 6.90
C THR A 425 6.26 11.88 6.79
N ILE A 426 6.46 10.81 6.02
CA ILE A 426 5.45 9.80 5.72
C ILE A 426 5.89 8.47 6.34
N ILE A 427 5.13 7.97 7.30
CA ILE A 427 5.40 6.69 7.95
C ILE A 427 4.48 5.63 7.34
N GLY A 428 5.06 4.56 6.81
CA GLY A 428 4.33 3.45 6.20
C GLY A 428 4.79 2.09 6.71
N GLY A 429 3.89 1.12 6.71
CA GLY A 429 4.14 -0.24 7.20
C GLY A 429 3.92 -0.37 8.71
N GLY A 430 3.24 -1.44 9.12
CA GLY A 430 2.79 -1.63 10.50
C GLY A 430 3.90 -1.51 11.56
N ASP A 431 5.08 -2.06 11.29
CA ASP A 431 6.20 -2.04 12.23
C ASP A 431 6.77 -0.63 12.44
N SER A 432 6.85 0.19 11.38
CA SER A 432 7.28 1.59 11.50
C SER A 432 6.25 2.43 12.25
N VAL A 433 4.95 2.16 12.05
CA VAL A 433 3.88 2.82 12.81
C VAL A 433 3.99 2.46 14.30
N ALA A 434 4.12 1.17 14.62
CA ALA A 434 4.30 0.72 16.00
C ALA A 434 5.57 1.32 16.65
N ALA A 435 6.65 1.49 15.88
CA ALA A 435 7.87 2.12 16.36
C ALA A 435 7.66 3.61 16.73
N VAL A 436 7.00 4.42 15.89
CA VAL A 436 6.75 5.84 16.21
C VAL A 436 5.76 6.02 17.36
N GLU A 437 4.82 5.08 17.52
CA GLU A 437 3.89 5.04 18.66
C GLU A 437 4.61 4.68 19.95
N LYS A 438 5.45 3.64 19.95
CA LYS A 438 6.29 3.25 21.11
C LYS A 438 7.15 4.41 21.59
N VAL A 439 7.70 5.19 20.66
CA VAL A 439 8.55 6.36 20.94
C VAL A 439 7.73 7.59 21.39
N GLY A 440 6.42 7.60 21.17
CA GLY A 440 5.54 8.72 21.54
C GLY A 440 5.62 9.93 20.61
N VAL A 441 6.03 9.73 19.35
CA VAL A 441 6.19 10.80 18.35
C VAL A 441 5.21 10.69 17.17
N ALA A 442 4.22 9.80 17.27
CA ALA A 442 3.26 9.58 16.20
C ALA A 442 2.47 10.86 15.82
N ASN A 443 2.10 11.66 16.81
CA ASN A 443 1.29 12.88 16.64
C ASN A 443 2.00 14.04 15.94
N VAL A 444 3.34 14.00 15.82
CA VAL A 444 4.12 15.06 15.16
C VAL A 444 4.51 14.71 13.73
N MET A 445 4.33 13.47 13.29
CA MET A 445 4.58 13.06 11.92
C MET A 445 3.58 13.72 10.96
N SER A 446 4.01 14.02 9.73
CA SER A 446 3.10 14.64 8.75
C SER A 446 1.97 13.68 8.34
N HIS A 447 2.31 12.41 8.14
CA HIS A 447 1.35 11.35 7.86
C HIS A 447 1.81 10.00 8.38
N ILE A 448 0.87 9.28 9.01
CA ILE A 448 1.03 7.89 9.42
C ILE A 448 -0.02 7.09 8.66
N SER A 449 0.45 6.22 7.78
CA SER A 449 -0.43 5.43 6.94
C SER A 449 -0.99 4.24 7.71
N THR A 450 -2.32 4.12 7.69
CA THR A 450 -3.07 2.99 8.25
C THR A 450 -3.25 1.84 7.24
N GLY A 451 -2.75 2.03 6.02
CA GLY A 451 -2.96 1.14 4.88
C GLY A 451 -2.20 -0.19 4.91
N GLY A 452 -1.17 -0.32 5.76
CA GLY A 452 -0.35 -1.53 5.87
C GLY A 452 0.16 -2.00 4.50
N GLY A 453 -0.34 -3.15 4.03
CA GLY A 453 0.01 -3.70 2.71
C GLY A 453 -0.45 -2.83 1.53
N ALA A 454 -1.57 -2.10 1.65
CA ALA A 454 -2.04 -1.22 0.60
C ALA A 454 -1.07 -0.07 0.32
N SER A 455 -0.52 0.52 1.39
CA SER A 455 0.51 1.55 1.27
C SER A 455 1.75 1.01 0.58
N LEU A 456 2.15 -0.22 0.92
CA LEU A 456 3.30 -0.88 0.31
C LEU A 456 3.10 -1.12 -1.19
N GLU A 457 1.98 -1.72 -1.59
CA GLU A 457 1.67 -1.99 -2.99
C GLU A 457 1.58 -0.69 -3.81
N LEU A 458 1.01 0.36 -3.24
CA LEU A 458 0.97 1.67 -3.89
C LEU A 458 2.37 2.26 -4.07
N LEU A 459 3.26 2.11 -3.08
CA LEU A 459 4.67 2.53 -3.19
C LEU A 459 5.45 1.70 -4.20
N GLU A 460 5.10 0.43 -4.39
CA GLU A 460 5.60 -0.42 -5.48
C GLU A 460 5.09 0.03 -6.86
N GLY A 461 4.18 1.00 -6.92
CA GLY A 461 3.58 1.50 -8.15
C GLY A 461 2.43 0.62 -8.67
N LYS A 462 1.90 -0.28 -7.84
CA LYS A 462 0.74 -1.10 -8.20
C LYS A 462 -0.53 -0.26 -8.11
N GLU A 463 -1.46 -0.55 -9.01
CA GLU A 463 -2.80 0.01 -8.93
C GLU A 463 -3.61 -0.74 -7.87
N LEU A 464 -4.38 0.00 -7.06
CA LEU A 464 -5.21 -0.58 -6.01
C LEU A 464 -6.66 -0.73 -6.53
N PRO A 465 -7.20 -1.96 -6.65
CA PRO A 465 -8.52 -2.17 -7.25
C PRO A 465 -9.65 -1.32 -6.65
N GLY A 466 -9.68 -1.19 -5.32
CA GLY A 466 -10.66 -0.39 -4.59
C GLY A 466 -10.48 1.13 -4.72
N VAL A 467 -9.33 1.60 -5.22
CA VAL A 467 -9.11 3.00 -5.60
C VAL A 467 -9.49 3.20 -7.06
N ILE A 468 -9.06 2.32 -7.97
CA ILE A 468 -9.37 2.39 -9.41
C ILE A 468 -10.88 2.46 -9.63
N ALA A 469 -11.64 1.65 -8.87
CA ALA A 469 -13.09 1.57 -8.94
C ALA A 469 -13.83 2.87 -8.55
N LEU A 470 -13.15 3.84 -7.94
CA LEU A 470 -13.74 5.14 -7.58
C LEU A 470 -13.79 6.08 -8.77
N ASP A 471 -14.81 6.94 -8.77
CA ASP A 471 -15.04 7.94 -9.79
C ASP A 471 -13.88 8.96 -9.81
N GLU A 472 -13.45 9.35 -11.01
CA GLU A 472 -12.40 10.37 -11.18
C GLU A 472 -12.91 11.75 -10.75
N ALA A 473 -12.04 12.54 -10.13
CA ALA A 473 -12.30 13.96 -9.96
C ALA A 473 -12.37 14.63 -11.34
N THR A 474 -13.35 15.49 -11.55
CA THR A 474 -13.40 16.27 -12.80
C THR A 474 -12.20 17.22 -12.81
N PRO A 475 -11.33 17.20 -13.83
CA PRO A 475 -10.22 18.15 -13.90
C PRO A 475 -10.79 19.57 -13.92
N VAL A 476 -10.48 20.38 -12.90
CA VAL A 476 -10.73 21.81 -12.98
C VAL A 476 -9.67 22.36 -13.91
N ALA A 477 -10.07 22.76 -15.12
CA ALA A 477 -9.20 23.54 -15.98
C ALA A 477 -8.88 24.85 -15.25
N VAL A 478 -7.63 24.99 -14.80
CA VAL A 478 -7.12 26.23 -14.22
C VAL A 478 -6.65 27.17 -15.33
#